data_AF-A0A7Y3A1R2-F1
#
_entry.id   AF-A0A7Y3A1R2-F1
#
_cell.length_a   1.000
_cell.length_b   1.000
_cell.length_c   1.000
_cell.angle_alpha   90.00
_cell.angle_beta   90.00
_cell.angle_gamma   90.00
#
_symmetry.space_group_name_H-M   'P 1'
#
loop_
_entity.id
_entity.type
_entity.pdbx_description
1 polymer ?
#
loop_
_entity_poly.entity_id
_entity_poly.type
_entity_poly.pdbx_seq_one_letter_code
_entity_poly.pdbx_strand_id
1 'polypeptide(L)'
;MINREEKLSLLSEMIAFARLDKNLKEIEYNFLLGVARQLDINREDFEYLLENPATYVHLKSHSERIVQFHRLVLLMNMKGNSSQRELVRLHNFGLRMGLSHESINRVLELMESFPDKIIPPDFLIDIFKVKYN
;
A
#
# COMPACT_ATOMS: atom_id res chain seq x y z
N MET A 1 -4.82 6.51 -16.34
CA MET A 1 -5.92 6.53 -15.38
C MET A 1 -6.29 5.09 -15.10
N ILE A 2 -6.15 4.66 -13.85
CA ILE A 2 -6.63 3.35 -13.40
C ILE A 2 -8.12 3.17 -13.69
N ASN A 3 -8.49 1.99 -14.18
CA ASN A 3 -9.87 1.60 -14.41
C ASN A 3 -10.54 1.08 -13.12
N ARG A 4 -11.83 0.77 -13.16
CA ARG A 4 -12.58 0.32 -11.96
C ARG A 4 -12.05 -1.01 -11.41
N GLU A 5 -11.68 -1.96 -12.26
CA GLU A 5 -11.14 -3.26 -11.81
C GLU A 5 -9.80 -3.08 -11.11
N GLU A 6 -8.90 -2.25 -11.65
CA GLU A 6 -7.64 -1.89 -11.02
C GLU A 6 -7.89 -1.21 -9.66
N LYS A 7 -8.83 -0.26 -9.57
CA LYS A 7 -9.20 0.41 -8.32
C LYS A 7 -9.67 -0.58 -7.24
N LEU A 8 -10.59 -1.49 -7.58
CA LEU A 8 -11.08 -2.52 -6.66
C LEU A 8 -9.96 -3.47 -6.25
N SER A 9 -9.11 -3.85 -7.19
CA SER A 9 -7.97 -4.73 -6.93
C SER A 9 -6.99 -4.11 -5.92
N LEU A 10 -6.66 -2.83 -6.08
CA LEU A 10 -5.79 -2.09 -5.17
C LEU A 10 -6.34 -2.06 -3.75
N LEU A 11 -7.64 -1.75 -3.62
CA LEU A 11 -8.27 -1.66 -2.31
C LEU A 11 -8.39 -3.05 -1.65
N SER A 12 -8.74 -4.08 -2.42
CA SER A 12 -8.77 -5.46 -1.95
C SER A 12 -7.40 -5.94 -1.44
N GLU A 13 -6.33 -5.56 -2.13
CA GLU A 13 -4.96 -5.85 -1.72
C GLU A 13 -4.62 -5.19 -0.38
N MET A 14 -5.01 -3.93 -0.20
CA MET A 14 -4.80 -3.21 1.06
C MET A 14 -5.60 -3.83 2.22
N ILE A 15 -6.85 -4.23 1.97
CA ILE A 15 -7.68 -4.93 2.96
C ILE A 15 -7.02 -6.25 3.39
N ALA A 16 -6.52 -7.04 2.43
CA ALA A 16 -5.83 -8.29 2.69
C ALA A 16 -4.54 -8.07 3.51
N PHE A 17 -3.80 -6.99 3.24
CA PHE A 17 -2.63 -6.61 4.02
C PHE A 17 -2.97 -6.23 5.46
N ALA A 18 -4.08 -5.53 5.68
CA ALA A 18 -4.52 -5.11 7.02
C ALA A 18 -5.01 -6.28 7.89
N ARG A 19 -5.90 -7.13 7.35
CA ARG A 19 -6.60 -8.20 8.09
C ARG A 19 -5.74 -9.43 8.45
N LEU A 20 -4.51 -9.51 7.97
CA LEU A 20 -3.78 -10.79 7.89
C LEU A 20 -3.49 -11.46 9.25
N ASP A 21 -3.13 -10.68 10.27
CA ASP A 21 -2.75 -11.23 11.59
C ASP A 21 -3.78 -10.93 12.69
N LYS A 22 -4.77 -10.05 12.43
CA LYS A 22 -5.72 -9.51 13.43
C LYS A 22 -6.99 -8.98 12.78
N ASN A 23 -8.01 -8.78 13.61
CA ASN A 23 -9.17 -7.97 13.24
C ASN A 23 -8.75 -6.56 12.82
N LEU A 24 -9.42 -6.03 11.81
CA LEU A 24 -9.20 -4.68 11.31
C LEU A 24 -9.50 -3.66 12.41
N LYS A 25 -8.51 -2.85 12.79
CA LYS A 25 -8.69 -1.78 13.78
C LYS A 25 -9.45 -0.62 13.17
N GLU A 26 -10.12 0.17 14.02
CA GLU A 26 -10.88 1.35 13.58
C GLU A 26 -10.03 2.35 12.77
N ILE A 27 -8.78 2.59 13.18
CA ILE A 27 -7.86 3.47 12.46
C ILE A 27 -7.51 2.95 11.06
N GLU A 28 -7.32 1.63 10.92
CA GLU A 28 -7.02 0.97 9.64
C GLU A 28 -8.25 0.99 8.73
N TYR A 29 -9.44 0.73 9.29
CA TYR A 29 -10.71 0.82 8.58
C TYR A 29 -10.95 2.25 8.05
N ASN A 30 -10.77 3.27 8.88
CA ASN A 30 -10.97 4.66 8.48
C ASN A 30 -9.98 5.08 7.39
N PHE A 31 -8.74 4.62 7.46
CA PHE A 31 -7.76 4.83 6.40
C PHE A 31 -8.16 4.16 5.09
N LEU A 32 -8.55 2.88 5.13
CA LEU A 32 -8.99 2.14 3.94
C LEU A 32 -10.23 2.78 3.31
N LEU A 33 -11.19 3.24 4.13
CA LEU A 33 -12.36 3.97 3.66
C LEU A 33 -11.98 5.32 3.02
N GLY A 34 -10.97 6.00 3.56
CA GLY A 34 -10.39 7.21 2.96
C GLY A 34 -9.79 6.93 1.58
N VAL A 35 -9.04 5.83 1.43
CA VAL A 35 -8.50 5.40 0.15
C VAL A 35 -9.60 4.99 -0.82
N ALA A 36 -10.64 4.30 -0.36
CA ALA A 36 -11.80 3.96 -1.19
C ALA A 36 -12.41 5.22 -1.83
N ARG A 37 -12.64 6.27 -1.03
CA ARG A 37 -13.14 7.55 -1.53
C ARG A 37 -12.22 8.20 -2.55
N GLN A 38 -10.89 8.18 -2.33
CA GLN A 38 -9.92 8.70 -3.29
C GLN A 38 -9.88 7.91 -4.61
N LEU A 39 -10.29 6.64 -4.57
CA LEU A 39 -10.41 5.78 -5.75
C LEU A 39 -11.80 5.85 -6.39
N ASP A 40 -12.69 6.72 -5.93
CA ASP A 40 -14.10 6.78 -6.33
C ASP A 40 -14.86 5.45 -6.11
N ILE A 41 -14.50 4.71 -5.06
CA ILE A 41 -15.21 3.52 -4.60
C ILE A 41 -16.16 3.97 -3.49
N ASN A 42 -17.46 3.70 -3.65
CA ASN A 42 -18.45 4.06 -2.64
C ASN A 42 -18.31 3.16 -1.40
N ARG A 43 -19.04 3.49 -0.33
CA ARG A 43 -18.95 2.74 0.91
C ARG A 43 -19.44 1.31 0.73
N GLU A 44 -20.52 1.12 -0.01
CA GLU A 44 -21.15 -0.17 -0.22
C GLU A 44 -20.19 -1.17 -0.90
N ASP A 45 -19.49 -0.73 -1.95
CA ASP A 45 -18.45 -1.51 -2.64
C ASP A 45 -17.25 -1.79 -1.72
N PHE A 46 -16.84 -0.81 -0.89
CA PHE A 46 -15.76 -1.02 0.08
C PHE A 46 -16.13 -2.07 1.13
N GLU A 47 -17.31 -1.98 1.74
CA GLU A 47 -17.80 -2.96 2.72
C GLU A 47 -17.94 -4.34 2.06
N TYR A 48 -18.39 -4.40 0.80
CA TYR A 48 -18.45 -5.64 0.04
C TYR A 48 -17.06 -6.27 -0.13
N LEU A 49 -16.03 -5.47 -0.43
CA LEU A 49 -14.64 -5.93 -0.59
C LEU A 49 -14.02 -6.45 0.71
N LEU A 50 -14.54 -6.05 1.88
CA LEU A 50 -14.06 -6.62 3.15
C LEU A 50 -14.28 -8.13 3.17
N GLU A 51 -15.45 -8.58 2.72
CA GLU A 51 -15.85 -9.99 2.75
C GLU A 51 -15.62 -10.71 1.40
N ASN A 52 -15.50 -9.96 0.29
CA ASN A 52 -15.38 -10.50 -1.06
C ASN A 52 -14.17 -9.89 -1.78
N PRO A 53 -12.96 -10.45 -1.59
CA PRO A 53 -11.75 -9.92 -2.21
C PRO A 53 -11.85 -9.90 -3.75
N ALA A 54 -11.45 -8.78 -4.35
CA ALA A 54 -11.34 -8.66 -5.80
C ALA A 54 -10.12 -9.44 -6.32
N THR A 55 -10.21 -9.88 -7.57
CA THR A 55 -9.08 -10.49 -8.28
C THR A 55 -7.93 -9.50 -8.39
N TYR A 56 -6.70 -10.00 -8.24
CA TYR A 56 -5.50 -9.19 -8.45
C TYR A 56 -5.38 -8.77 -9.92
N VAL A 57 -5.23 -7.47 -10.15
CA VAL A 57 -5.01 -6.86 -11.47
C VAL A 57 -3.70 -6.10 -11.41
N HIS A 58 -2.82 -6.35 -12.38
CA HIS A 58 -1.54 -5.68 -12.44
C HIS A 58 -1.70 -4.23 -12.91
N LEU A 59 -1.22 -3.28 -12.10
CA LEU A 59 -1.19 -1.88 -12.51
C LEU A 59 -0.22 -1.64 -13.65
N LYS A 60 -0.69 -0.97 -14.70
CA LYS A 60 0.13 -0.69 -15.88
C LYS A 60 1.18 0.39 -15.61
N SER A 61 0.82 1.47 -14.93
CA SER A 61 1.74 2.58 -14.71
C SER A 61 2.72 2.30 -13.58
N HIS A 62 4.00 2.58 -13.81
CA HIS A 62 5.02 2.53 -12.77
C HIS A 62 4.71 3.50 -11.62
N SER A 63 4.22 4.71 -11.93
CA SER A 63 3.86 5.70 -10.91
C SER A 63 2.70 5.24 -10.04
N GLU A 64 1.70 4.56 -10.61
CA GLU A 64 0.57 4.02 -9.84
C GLU A 64 1.03 2.90 -8.90
N ARG A 65 2.01 2.09 -9.31
CA ARG A 65 2.62 1.04 -8.46
C ARG A 65 3.39 1.64 -7.29
N ILE A 66 4.10 2.74 -7.50
CA ILE A 66 4.78 3.49 -6.44
C ILE A 66 3.77 4.05 -5.43
N VAL A 67 2.71 4.68 -5.91
CA VAL A 67 1.65 5.23 -5.06
C VAL A 67 0.98 4.12 -4.23
N GLN A 68 0.71 2.96 -4.85
CA GLN A 68 0.14 1.82 -4.13
C GLN A 68 1.09 1.29 -3.06
N PHE A 69 2.37 1.12 -3.38
CA PHE A 69 3.37 0.67 -2.41
C PHE A 69 3.48 1.64 -1.22
N HIS A 70 3.42 2.94 -1.47
CA HIS A 70 3.38 3.95 -0.41
C HIS A 70 2.14 3.81 0.50
N ARG A 71 0.96 3.52 -0.05
CA ARG A 71 -0.24 3.29 0.76
C ARG A 71 -0.09 2.09 1.69
N LEU A 72 0.57 1.01 1.24
CA LEU A 72 0.87 -0.15 2.08
C LEU A 72 1.89 0.17 3.18
N VAL A 73 2.89 1.00 2.88
CA VAL A 73 3.84 1.54 3.87
C VAL A 73 3.10 2.30 4.97
N LEU A 74 2.23 3.25 4.60
CA LEU A 74 1.43 4.03 5.56
C LEU A 74 0.53 3.12 6.42
N LEU A 75 -0.16 2.18 5.78
CA LEU A 75 -1.04 1.23 6.47
C LEU A 75 -0.29 0.34 7.47
N MET A 76 0.94 -0.08 7.14
CA MET A 76 1.80 -0.83 8.05
C MET A 76 2.18 0.01 9.28
N ASN A 77 2.50 1.29 9.10
CA ASN A 77 2.93 2.17 10.17
C ASN A 77 1.84 2.47 11.20
N MET A 78 0.57 2.43 10.80
CA MET A 78 -0.58 2.62 11.70
C MET A 78 -0.64 1.57 12.83
N LYS A 79 0.07 0.45 12.69
CA LYS A 79 0.16 -0.59 13.71
C LYS A 79 1.19 -0.28 14.80
N GLY A 80 2.00 0.78 14.66
CA GLY A 80 3.04 1.23 15.58
C GLY A 80 4.33 0.41 15.45
N ASN A 81 4.26 -0.89 15.74
CA ASN A 81 5.41 -1.80 15.67
C ASN A 81 5.23 -2.83 14.56
N SER A 82 5.78 -2.54 13.38
CA SER A 82 5.89 -3.48 12.28
C SER A 82 6.77 -4.67 12.68
N SER A 83 6.21 -5.87 12.64
CA SER A 83 6.98 -7.10 12.84
C SER A 83 7.88 -7.40 11.63
N GLN A 84 8.94 -8.20 11.81
CA GLN A 84 9.76 -8.66 10.68
C GLN A 84 8.92 -9.35 9.59
N ARG A 85 7.83 -10.03 9.99
CA ARG A 85 6.89 -10.65 9.05
C ARG A 85 6.17 -9.61 8.19
N GLU A 86 5.78 -8.47 8.76
CA GLU A 86 5.17 -7.37 8.04
C GLU A 86 6.12 -6.73 7.04
N LEU A 87 7.39 -6.52 7.43
CA LEU A 87 8.43 -6.00 6.55
C LEU A 87 8.69 -6.92 5.35
N VAL A 88 8.83 -8.24 5.59
CA VAL A 88 9.01 -9.23 4.52
C VAL A 88 7.80 -9.27 3.59
N ARG A 89 6.57 -9.15 4.13
CA ARG A 89 5.36 -9.11 3.30
C ARG A 89 5.31 -7.85 2.45
N LEU A 90 5.54 -6.68 3.04
CA LEU A 90 5.58 -5.41 2.32
C LEU A 90 6.62 -5.47 1.18
N HIS A 91 7.80 -6.00 1.48
CA HIS A 91 8.85 -6.23 0.49
C HIS A 91 8.35 -7.12 -0.69
N ASN A 92 7.70 -8.25 -0.39
CA ASN A 92 7.15 -9.14 -1.41
C ASN A 92 6.02 -8.49 -2.23
N PHE A 93 5.20 -7.62 -1.62
CA PHE A 93 4.22 -6.82 -2.34
C PHE A 93 4.89 -5.88 -3.34
N GLY A 94 5.94 -5.16 -2.92
CA GLY A 94 6.71 -4.31 -3.83
C GLY A 94 7.28 -5.09 -5.02
N LEU A 95 7.85 -6.28 -4.78
CA LEU A 95 8.36 -7.15 -5.85
C LEU A 95 7.25 -7.63 -6.80
N ARG A 96 6.08 -8.03 -6.29
CA ARG A 96 4.92 -8.43 -7.10
C ARG A 96 4.36 -7.29 -7.96
N MET A 97 4.55 -6.05 -7.52
CA MET A 97 4.27 -4.84 -8.29
C MET A 97 5.41 -4.48 -9.26
N GLY A 98 6.45 -5.30 -9.40
CA GLY A 98 7.58 -5.01 -10.29
C GLY A 98 8.37 -3.76 -9.88
N LEU A 99 8.34 -3.38 -8.60
CA LEU A 99 9.28 -2.42 -8.04
C LEU A 99 10.61 -3.13 -7.79
N SER A 100 11.72 -2.43 -7.96
CA SER A 100 13.03 -3.02 -7.75
C SER A 100 13.35 -3.22 -6.27
N HIS A 101 14.06 -4.32 -6.00
CA HIS A 101 14.60 -4.65 -4.68
C HIS A 101 15.30 -3.45 -4.00
N GLU A 102 16.17 -2.76 -4.73
CA GLU A 102 16.89 -1.57 -4.23
C GLU A 102 15.94 -0.45 -3.76
N SER A 103 14.95 -0.07 -4.58
CA SER A 103 13.99 0.98 -4.22
C SER A 103 13.12 0.58 -3.04
N ILE A 104 12.71 -0.69 -2.98
CA ILE A 104 11.92 -1.23 -1.86
C ILE A 104 12.75 -1.15 -0.57
N ASN A 105 13.99 -1.65 -0.58
CA ASN A 105 14.87 -1.60 0.58
C ASN A 105 15.12 -0.16 1.02
N ARG A 106 15.33 0.75 0.08
CA ARG A 106 15.56 2.17 0.40
C ARG A 106 14.37 2.80 1.11
N VAL A 107 13.15 2.47 0.70
CA VAL A 107 11.94 2.89 1.41
C VAL A 107 11.94 2.28 2.81
N LEU A 108 12.16 0.98 2.97
CA LEU A 108 12.15 0.31 4.28
C LEU A 108 13.20 0.87 5.24
N GLU A 109 14.43 1.10 4.79
CA GLU A 109 15.50 1.75 5.57
C GLU A 109 15.12 3.16 6.01
N LEU A 110 14.55 3.94 5.08
CA LEU A 110 14.15 5.30 5.35
C LEU A 110 13.00 5.35 6.38
N MET A 111 12.08 4.38 6.36
CA MET A 111 11.01 4.27 7.36
C MET A 111 11.57 4.14 8.77
N GLU A 112 12.62 3.35 8.97
CA GLU A 112 13.26 3.17 10.29
C GLU A 112 13.89 4.46 10.82
N SER A 113 14.18 5.42 9.94
CA SER A 113 14.79 6.70 10.28
C SER A 113 13.77 7.77 10.73
N PHE A 114 12.47 7.52 10.58
CA PHE A 114 11.42 8.46 10.97
C PHE A 114 10.75 8.08 12.30
N PRO A 115 10.53 9.03 13.24
CA PRO A 115 9.95 8.75 14.56
C PRO A 115 8.60 8.02 14.53
N ASP A 116 7.74 8.40 13.58
CA ASP A 116 6.41 7.79 13.35
C ASP A 116 6.41 6.84 12.14
N LYS A 117 7.60 6.57 11.57
CA LYS A 117 7.82 5.78 10.34
C LYS A 117 7.12 6.33 9.09
N ILE A 118 6.44 7.48 9.19
CA ILE A 118 5.78 8.17 8.06
C ILE A 118 6.86 8.84 7.20
N ILE A 119 6.98 8.39 5.96
CA ILE A 119 7.87 8.99 4.97
C ILE A 119 7.14 10.16 4.27
N PRO A 120 7.73 11.37 4.21
CA PRO A 120 7.16 12.46 3.42
C PRO A 120 7.14 12.13 1.93
N PRO A 121 6.12 12.53 1.16
CA PRO A 121 5.99 12.19 -0.26
C PRO A 121 7.21 12.51 -1.13
N ASP A 122 7.92 13.60 -0.83
CA ASP A 122 9.10 14.05 -1.60
C ASP A 122 10.24 13.02 -1.58
N PHE A 123 10.44 12.32 -0.46
CA PHE A 123 11.47 11.29 -0.38
C PHE A 123 11.16 10.07 -1.25
N LEU A 124 9.88 9.73 -1.42
CA LEU A 124 9.49 8.64 -2.31
C LEU A 124 9.75 9.02 -3.76
N ILE A 125 9.46 10.26 -4.12
CA ILE A 125 9.75 10.79 -5.44
C ILE A 125 11.24 10.64 -5.73
N ASP A 126 12.12 10.98 -4.79
CA ASP A 126 13.57 10.84 -4.96
C ASP A 126 14.00 9.37 -5.11
N ILE A 127 13.51 8.46 -4.26
CA ILE A 127 13.85 7.03 -4.33
C ILE A 127 13.49 6.41 -5.67
N PHE A 128 12.35 6.81 -6.25
CA PHE A 128 11.85 6.22 -7.50
C PHE A 128 12.25 7.00 -8.77
N LYS A 129 12.74 8.24 -8.66
CA LYS A 129 13.28 9.01 -9.79
C LYS A 129 14.70 8.60 -10.19
N VAL A 130 15.52 8.11 -9.27
CA VAL A 130 16.94 7.77 -9.51
C VAL A 130 17.14 6.73 -10.62
N LYS A 131 16.10 5.99 -11.02
CA LYS A 131 16.15 4.99 -12.10
C LYS A 131 16.01 5.53 -13.54
N TYR A 132 15.79 6.83 -13.73
CA TYR A 132 15.61 7.42 -15.05
C TYR A 132 16.79 8.28 -15.53
N ASN A 133 17.94 8.22 -14.83
CA ASN A 133 19.19 8.84 -15.29
C ASN A 133 20.17 7.79 -15.81
#